data_AF-A0A9D8JA46-F1
#
_entry.id   AF-A0A9D8JA46-F1
#
_cell.length_a   1.000
_cell.length_b   1.000
_cell.length_c   1.000
_cell.angle_alpha   90.00
_cell.angle_beta   90.00
_cell.angle_gamma   90.00
#
_symmetry.space_group_name_H-M   'P 1'
#
loop_
_entity.id
_entity.type
_entity.pdbx_description
1 polymer ?
#
loop_
_entity_poly.entity_id
_entity_poly.type
_entity_poly.pdbx_seq_one_letter_code
_entity_poly.pdbx_strand_id
1 'polypeptide(L)'
;MSRVTYLTAHFVILVATIYSLAGCGFSKPKVSNADWMSPRFDHARFSETCATCHESDRPSPVYKTAHGNGLDCVSCHRYTTDKTWGSYLQYSHSPAPKSCTFCHGSMRPAPPHTQEGDCVNCHKFPNWRSEA
;
A
#
# COMPACT_ATOMS: atom_id res chain seq x y z
N MET A 1 0.33 34.10 40.50
CA MET A 1 1.10 33.39 39.46
C MET A 1 0.84 31.88 39.61
N SER A 2 -0.39 31.45 39.86
CA SER A 2 -1.51 31.22 38.92
C SER A 2 -1.34 29.93 38.12
N ARG A 3 -1.74 28.82 38.78
CA ARG A 3 -1.74 27.40 38.37
C ARG A 3 -2.48 27.08 37.05
N VAL A 4 -2.95 28.08 36.31
CA VAL A 4 -3.82 27.97 35.13
C VAL A 4 -3.01 27.64 33.87
N THR A 5 -1.74 28.04 33.78
CA THR A 5 -0.86 27.75 32.63
C THR A 5 -0.34 26.32 32.58
N TYR A 6 -0.40 25.56 33.69
CA TYR A 6 0.08 24.17 33.74
C TYR A 6 -0.93 23.17 33.15
N LEU A 7 -2.24 23.38 33.35
CA LEU A 7 -3.26 22.46 32.85
C LEU A 7 -3.37 22.48 31.31
N THR A 8 -3.21 23.63 30.66
CA THR A 8 -3.30 23.73 29.20
C THR A 8 -2.10 23.07 28.51
N ALA A 9 -0.89 23.19 29.08
CA ALA A 9 0.31 22.54 28.57
C ALA A 9 0.22 20.99 28.67
N HIS A 10 -0.34 20.46 29.75
CA HIS A 10 -0.48 19.00 29.92
C HIS A 10 -1.56 18.42 29.00
N PHE A 11 -2.63 19.17 28.73
CA PHE A 11 -3.69 18.74 27.82
C PHE A 11 -3.20 18.71 26.36
N VAL A 12 -2.38 19.69 25.94
CA VAL A 12 -1.79 19.71 24.58
C VAL A 12 -0.76 18.58 24.38
N ILE A 13 0.03 18.24 25.41
CA ILE A 13 0.97 17.11 25.36
C ILE A 13 0.23 15.78 25.27
N LEU A 14 -0.88 15.61 26.02
CA LEU A 14 -1.69 14.40 25.92
C LEU A 14 -2.27 14.22 24.50
N VAL A 15 -2.83 15.28 23.91
CA VAL A 15 -3.35 15.22 22.54
C VAL A 15 -2.25 14.97 21.50
N ALA A 16 -1.06 15.56 21.65
CA ALA A 16 0.07 15.31 20.75
C ALA A 16 0.61 13.86 20.83
N THR A 17 0.54 13.23 22.00
CA THR A 17 0.90 11.81 22.16
C THR A 17 -0.16 10.85 21.62
N ILE A 18 -1.44 11.24 21.61
CA ILE A 18 -2.52 10.44 21.01
C ILE A 18 -2.43 10.46 19.47
N TYR A 19 -1.95 11.56 18.89
CA TYR A 19 -1.78 11.69 17.43
C TYR A 19 -0.53 11.00 16.86
N SER A 20 0.34 10.42 17.71
CA SER A 20 1.54 9.71 17.26
C SER A 20 1.33 8.18 17.09
N LEU A 21 0.09 7.69 17.21
CA LEU A 21 -0.27 6.28 17.04
C LEU A 21 -0.64 5.91 15.58
N ALA A 22 -0.05 6.57 14.60
CA ALA A 22 -0.25 6.24 13.19
C ALA A 22 1.01 5.60 12.60
N GLY A 23 1.05 4.27 12.58
CA GLY A 23 2.08 3.48 11.89
C GLY A 23 2.69 2.38 12.77
N CYS A 24 1.91 1.32 13.00
CA CYS A 24 2.31 0.03 13.59
C CYS A 24 3.46 0.05 14.60
N GLY A 25 3.11 0.32 15.86
CA GLY A 25 4.01 0.37 17.02
C GLY A 25 4.58 -0.96 17.50
N PHE A 26 5.05 -1.84 16.61
CA PHE A 26 5.94 -2.93 16.99
C PHE A 26 7.32 -2.68 16.38
N SER A 27 8.22 -2.09 17.16
CA SER A 27 9.65 -2.37 16.96
C SER A 27 9.77 -3.90 16.89
N LYS A 28 10.40 -4.44 15.83
CA LYS A 28 10.70 -5.88 15.73
C LYS A 28 11.09 -6.37 17.13
N PRO A 29 10.34 -7.31 17.76
CA PRO A 29 10.60 -7.65 19.14
C PRO A 29 12.06 -8.11 19.22
N LYS A 30 12.89 -7.33 19.91
CA LYS A 30 14.27 -7.73 20.18
C LYS A 30 14.18 -8.92 21.12
N VAL A 31 14.73 -10.05 20.71
CA VAL A 31 14.88 -11.21 21.60
C VAL A 31 15.73 -10.79 22.79
N SER A 32 15.17 -10.88 24.00
CA SER A 32 15.90 -10.58 25.24
C SER A 32 16.87 -11.71 25.61
N ASN A 33 16.66 -12.90 25.04
CA ASN A 33 17.54 -14.06 25.18
C ASN A 33 17.65 -14.80 23.85
N ALA A 34 18.86 -14.90 23.29
CA ALA A 34 19.12 -15.61 22.03
C ALA A 34 18.92 -17.13 22.15
N ASP A 35 18.94 -17.67 23.38
CA ASP A 35 18.73 -19.09 23.67
C ASP A 35 17.23 -19.47 23.71
N TRP A 36 16.34 -18.48 23.85
CA TRP A 36 14.89 -18.65 23.74
C TRP A 36 14.51 -18.28 22.32
N MET A 37 14.61 -19.28 21.44
CA MET A 37 14.23 -19.26 20.02
C MET A 37 13.40 -18.04 19.62
N SER A 38 13.95 -17.23 18.72
CA SER A 38 13.25 -16.10 18.07
C SER A 38 11.75 -16.37 17.97
N PRO A 39 10.89 -15.56 18.63
CA PRO A 39 9.45 -15.79 18.56
C PRO A 39 9.09 -15.86 17.08
N ARG A 40 8.61 -17.04 16.65
CA ARG A 40 8.20 -17.22 15.26
C ARG A 40 7.05 -16.25 15.04
N PHE A 41 7.32 -15.20 14.29
CA PHE A 41 6.29 -14.24 13.90
C PHE A 41 5.31 -14.93 12.96
N ASP A 42 4.04 -14.99 13.37
CA ASP A 42 2.96 -15.69 12.68
C ASP A 42 1.93 -14.69 12.17
N HIS A 43 1.94 -14.43 10.85
CA HIS A 43 1.01 -13.52 10.19
C HIS A 43 -0.45 -13.99 10.29
N ALA A 44 -0.71 -15.30 10.53
CA ALA A 44 -2.07 -15.84 10.61
C ALA A 44 -2.86 -15.32 11.82
N ARG A 45 -2.19 -14.65 12.77
CA ARG A 45 -2.80 -14.09 13.97
C ARG A 45 -3.30 -12.65 13.81
N PHE A 46 -3.16 -12.07 12.62
CA PHE A 46 -3.53 -10.68 12.33
C PHE A 46 -4.58 -10.63 11.22
N SER A 47 -5.53 -9.69 11.34
CA SER A 47 -6.59 -9.45 10.33
C SER A 47 -6.32 -8.22 9.46
N GLU A 48 -5.21 -7.51 9.73
CA GLU A 48 -4.95 -6.19 9.17
C GLU A 48 -4.33 -6.28 7.79
N THR A 49 -4.43 -5.20 7.01
CA THR A 49 -3.80 -5.13 5.68
C THR A 49 -2.29 -5.16 5.80
N CYS A 50 -1.60 -5.66 4.77
CA CYS A 50 -0.14 -5.73 4.74
C CYS A 50 0.47 -4.32 4.88
N ALA A 51 -0.10 -3.38 4.14
CA ALA A 51 0.24 -1.96 4.16
C ALA A 51 0.15 -1.34 5.55
N THR A 52 -0.69 -1.83 6.46
CA THR A 52 -0.77 -1.29 7.81
C THR A 52 0.61 -1.33 8.48
N CYS A 53 1.33 -2.45 8.40
CA CYS A 53 2.67 -2.62 8.99
C CYS A 53 3.82 -2.36 8.01
N HIS A 54 3.64 -2.68 6.73
CA HIS A 54 4.71 -2.76 5.74
C HIS A 54 4.65 -1.66 4.67
N GLU A 55 3.95 -0.55 4.91
CA GLU A 55 3.89 0.55 3.94
C GLU A 55 5.27 1.12 3.61
N SER A 56 6.19 1.16 4.59
CA SER A 56 7.57 1.59 4.36
C SER A 56 8.36 0.65 3.44
N ASP A 57 7.93 -0.61 3.33
CA ASP A 57 8.55 -1.60 2.46
C ASP A 57 7.93 -1.57 1.05
N ARG A 58 6.94 -0.72 0.80
CA ARG A 58 6.29 -0.59 -0.51
C ARG A 58 7.33 -0.17 -1.56
N PRO A 59 7.40 -0.88 -2.70
CA PRO A 59 8.31 -0.51 -3.77
C PRO A 59 8.06 0.92 -4.26
N SER A 60 9.09 1.53 -4.82
CA SER A 60 8.97 2.83 -5.47
C SER A 60 7.86 2.82 -6.53
N PRO A 61 7.25 3.99 -6.83
CA PRO A 61 6.30 4.14 -7.92
C PRO A 61 6.74 3.42 -9.19
N VAL A 62 5.80 2.71 -9.82
CA VAL A 62 5.99 2.19 -11.16
C VAL A 62 5.45 3.26 -12.09
N TYR A 63 6.33 3.87 -12.88
CA TYR A 63 5.99 5.05 -13.70
C TYR A 63 5.53 6.24 -12.82
N LYS A 64 4.61 7.08 -13.31
CA LYS A 64 4.06 8.25 -12.61
C LYS A 64 3.04 7.89 -11.51
N THR A 65 2.85 6.61 -11.23
CA THR A 65 1.83 6.12 -10.29
C THR A 65 2.49 5.42 -9.11
N ALA A 66 2.09 5.78 -7.88
CA ALA A 66 2.54 5.08 -6.68
C ALA A 66 2.28 3.57 -6.79
N HIS A 67 3.20 2.74 -6.31
CA HIS A 67 3.08 1.28 -6.45
C HIS A 67 1.81 0.77 -5.76
N GLY A 68 0.91 0.15 -6.52
CA GLY A 68 -0.42 -0.26 -6.01
C GLY A 68 -1.37 0.88 -5.67
N ASN A 69 -0.95 2.16 -5.78
CA ASN A 69 -1.74 3.38 -5.63
C ASN A 69 -2.77 3.34 -4.48
N GLY A 70 -2.29 2.99 -3.28
CA GLY A 70 -3.10 2.93 -2.06
C GLY A 70 -3.86 1.61 -1.84
N LEU A 71 -3.82 0.67 -2.78
CA LEU A 71 -4.32 -0.69 -2.56
C LEU A 71 -3.33 -1.50 -1.69
N ASP A 72 -3.89 -2.46 -0.96
CA ASP A 72 -3.09 -3.41 -0.19
C ASP A 72 -2.37 -4.41 -1.11
N CYS A 73 -1.19 -4.86 -0.68
CA CYS A 73 -0.28 -5.70 -1.47
C CYS A 73 -0.98 -6.97 -1.99
N VAL A 74 -1.82 -7.60 -1.16
CA VAL A 74 -2.52 -8.85 -1.51
C VAL A 74 -3.58 -8.71 -2.60
N SER A 75 -3.95 -7.47 -2.96
CA SER A 75 -4.83 -7.20 -4.09
C SER A 75 -4.16 -7.56 -5.43
N CYS A 76 -2.82 -7.56 -5.47
CA CYS A 76 -2.04 -7.80 -6.68
C CYS A 76 -1.01 -8.91 -6.50
N HIS A 77 -0.48 -9.12 -5.29
CA HIS A 77 0.56 -10.10 -5.01
C HIS A 77 0.03 -11.24 -4.16
N ARG A 78 0.47 -12.47 -4.46
CA ARG A 78 0.23 -13.59 -3.56
C ARG A 78 1.35 -13.68 -2.56
N TYR A 79 1.07 -13.45 -1.27
CA TYR A 79 2.03 -13.77 -0.23
C TYR A 79 2.07 -15.29 -0.01
N THR A 80 3.23 -15.90 -0.21
CA THR A 80 3.39 -17.36 -0.08
C THR A 80 4.04 -17.72 1.27
N THR A 81 3.82 -18.96 1.72
CA THR A 81 4.23 -19.44 3.05
C THR A 81 5.75 -19.52 3.25
N ASP A 82 6.53 -19.44 2.18
CA ASP A 82 7.98 -19.27 2.15
C ASP A 82 8.44 -17.81 2.37
N LYS A 83 7.51 -16.90 2.72
CA LYS A 83 7.77 -15.48 2.99
C LYS A 83 8.29 -14.73 1.76
N THR A 84 7.93 -15.19 0.57
CA THR A 84 8.17 -14.48 -0.66
C THR A 84 6.87 -13.87 -1.17
N TRP A 85 6.99 -12.74 -1.86
CA TRP A 85 5.88 -12.25 -2.69
C TRP A 85 5.92 -13.07 -3.96
N GLY A 86 5.01 -14.03 -4.08
CA GLY A 86 4.81 -14.79 -5.31
C GLY A 86 4.40 -13.86 -6.46
N SER A 87 4.53 -14.39 -7.68
CA SER A 87 4.10 -13.72 -8.91
C SER A 87 2.70 -13.12 -8.77
N TYR A 88 2.49 -11.98 -9.44
CA TYR A 88 1.24 -11.25 -9.47
C TYR A 88 0.04 -12.21 -9.61
N LEU A 89 -0.96 -12.04 -8.75
CA LEU A 89 -2.27 -12.65 -8.97
C LEU A 89 -2.72 -12.24 -10.37
N GLN A 90 -3.27 -13.18 -11.15
CA GLN A 90 -3.92 -12.81 -12.39
C GLN A 90 -5.06 -11.86 -12.04
N TYR A 91 -4.87 -10.57 -12.35
CA TYR A 91 -5.89 -9.58 -12.13
C TYR A 91 -7.05 -9.87 -13.09
N SER A 92 -8.22 -10.19 -12.52
CA SER A 92 -9.44 -10.34 -13.31
C SER A 92 -9.87 -8.96 -13.82
N HIS A 93 -9.97 -8.81 -15.14
CA HIS A 93 -10.62 -7.66 -15.78
C HIS A 93 -12.15 -7.80 -15.80
N SER A 94 -12.70 -8.67 -14.96
CA SER A 94 -14.14 -8.89 -14.77
C SER A 94 -14.49 -8.67 -13.29
N PRO A 95 -15.30 -7.64 -12.97
CA PRO A 95 -15.79 -6.59 -13.87
C PRO A 95 -14.66 -5.70 -14.41
N ALA A 96 -14.92 -4.95 -15.48
CA ALA A 96 -13.92 -4.05 -16.05
C ALA A 96 -13.42 -3.05 -14.99
N PRO A 97 -12.09 -2.87 -14.84
CA PRO A 97 -11.54 -1.91 -13.90
C PRO A 97 -11.98 -0.49 -14.26
N LYS A 98 -12.12 0.38 -13.26
CA LYS A 98 -12.52 1.79 -13.46
C LYS A 98 -11.46 2.61 -14.24
N SER A 99 -10.19 2.20 -14.17
CA SER A 99 -9.09 2.85 -14.88
C SER A 99 -8.06 1.81 -15.30
N CYS A 100 -7.68 1.83 -16.58
CA CYS A 100 -6.65 0.97 -17.15
C CYS A 100 -5.26 1.56 -16.95
N THR A 101 -5.13 2.89 -16.99
CA THR A 101 -3.83 3.57 -16.86
C THR A 101 -3.26 3.49 -15.46
N PHE A 102 -4.10 3.14 -14.47
CA PHE A 102 -3.68 2.77 -13.13
C PHE A 102 -2.60 1.68 -13.13
N CYS A 103 -2.77 0.61 -13.92
CA CYS A 103 -1.79 -0.47 -14.05
C CYS A 103 -0.95 -0.37 -15.34
N HIS A 104 -1.58 0.00 -16.45
CA HIS A 104 -1.00 -0.08 -17.79
C HIS A 104 -0.45 1.26 -18.30
N GLY A 105 -0.34 2.29 -17.45
CA GLY A 105 0.13 3.61 -17.85
C GLY A 105 1.53 3.60 -18.46
N SER A 106 2.42 2.72 -17.99
CA SER A 106 3.77 2.52 -18.55
C SER A 106 3.79 1.77 -19.89
N MET A 107 2.70 1.07 -20.23
CA MET A 107 2.56 0.33 -21.49
C MET A 107 2.00 1.19 -22.61
N ARG A 108 1.69 2.46 -22.33
CA ARG A 108 1.20 3.41 -23.32
C ARG A 108 2.20 3.52 -24.49
N PRO A 109 1.75 3.32 -25.74
CA PRO A 109 2.63 3.48 -26.88
C PRO A 109 3.15 4.91 -27.02
N ALA A 110 4.23 5.07 -27.76
CA ALA A 110 4.81 6.37 -28.11
C ALA A 110 3.79 7.25 -28.90
N PRO A 111 4.10 8.54 -29.13
CA PRO A 111 3.25 9.42 -29.93
C PRO A 111 2.77 8.76 -31.23
N PRO A 112 1.51 8.96 -31.64
CA PRO A 112 0.66 10.10 -31.30
C PRO A 112 -0.24 9.97 -30.05
N HIS A 113 -0.07 8.94 -29.21
CA HIS A 113 -0.88 8.80 -28.00
C HIS A 113 -0.68 9.97 -27.02
N THR A 114 -1.78 10.44 -26.44
CA THR A 114 -1.78 11.45 -25.36
C THR A 114 -1.01 10.90 -24.16
N GLN A 115 -0.30 11.76 -23.43
CA GLN A 115 0.45 11.33 -22.24
C GLN A 115 -0.44 11.21 -20.98
N GLU A 116 -1.72 11.55 -21.11
CA GLU A 116 -2.70 11.67 -20.02
C GLU A 116 -4.06 11.08 -20.43
N GLY A 117 -4.95 10.86 -19.46
CA GLY A 117 -6.27 10.25 -19.67
C GLY A 117 -6.25 8.72 -19.62
N ASP A 118 -7.42 8.10 -19.58
CA ASP A 118 -7.56 6.63 -19.61
C ASP A 118 -7.72 6.10 -21.04
N CYS A 119 -7.18 4.90 -21.28
CA CYS A 119 -7.24 4.23 -22.56
C CYS A 119 -8.69 3.96 -23.00
N VAL A 120 -9.61 3.71 -22.05
CA VAL A 120 -11.03 3.40 -22.36
C VAL A 120 -11.80 4.57 -22.97
N ASN A 121 -11.24 5.79 -22.93
CA ASN A 121 -11.83 6.96 -23.58
C ASN A 121 -11.60 6.98 -25.10
N CYS A 122 -10.67 6.17 -25.59
CA CYS A 122 -10.30 6.09 -27.00
C CYS A 122 -10.27 4.65 -27.55
N HIS A 123 -10.22 3.63 -26.68
CA HIS A 123 -10.08 2.24 -27.05
C HIS A 123 -11.06 1.32 -26.32
N LYS A 124 -11.66 0.38 -27.05
CA LYS A 124 -12.51 -0.67 -26.45
C LYS A 124 -11.71 -1.90 -25.99
N PHE A 125 -11.65 -2.12 -24.68
CA PHE A 125 -11.23 -3.39 -24.08
C PHE A 125 -12.18 -4.54 -24.49
N PRO A 126 -11.70 -5.79 -24.71
CA PRO A 126 -10.32 -6.27 -24.57
C PRO A 126 -9.45 -6.10 -25.83
N ASN A 127 -10.04 -5.61 -26.92
CA ASN A 127 -9.40 -5.65 -28.23
C ASN A 127 -8.57 -4.39 -28.55
N TRP A 128 -8.59 -3.39 -27.66
CA TRP A 128 -7.89 -2.10 -27.73
C TRP A 128 -7.99 -1.38 -29.08
N ARG A 129 -9.10 -1.58 -29.79
CA ARG A 129 -9.35 -0.89 -31.07
C ARG A 129 -9.85 0.51 -30.78
N SER A 130 -9.41 1.47 -31.57
CA SER A 130 -9.91 2.84 -31.50
C SER A 130 -11.43 2.84 -31.69
N GLU A 131 -12.17 3.68 -30.96
CA GLU A 131 -13.54 3.98 -31.36
C GLU A 131 -13.51 4.65 -32.75
N ALA A 132 -14.39 4.19 -33.65
CA ALA A 132 -14.64 4.82 -34.94
C ALA A 132 -15.48 6.08 -34.77
#